data_AF-A0A2N9M4P6-F1
#
_entry.id   AF-A0A2N9M4P6-F1
#
_cell.length_a   1.000
_cell.length_b   1.000
_cell.length_c   1.000
_cell.angle_alpha   90.00
_cell.angle_beta   90.00
_cell.angle_gamma   90.00
#
_symmetry.space_group_name_H-M   'P 1'
#
loop_
_entity.id
_entity.type
_entity.pdbx_description
1 polymer ?
#
loop_
_entity_poly.entity_id
_entity_poly.type
_entity_poly.pdbx_seq_one_letter_code
_entity_poly.pdbx_strand_id
1 'polypeptide(L)' 'MYPALHRLEQQGWITAEWKDTDLGRMAKFYELTREGRRQLERELASWSRLSSAVEMVLERA' A
#
# COMPACT_ATOMS: atom_id res chain seq x y z
N MET A 1 -1.42 14.98 0.89
CA MET A 1 -1.68 13.57 0.49
C MET A 1 -0.49 12.62 0.67
N TYR A 2 0.76 13.07 0.88
CA TYR A 2 1.93 12.19 0.96
C TYR A 2 2.39 11.65 2.34
N PRO A 3 1.79 11.96 3.51
CA PRO A 3 2.29 11.41 4.78
C PRO A 3 2.29 9.88 4.84
N ALA A 4 1.30 9.23 4.25
CA ALA A 4 1.23 7.77 4.21
C ALA A 4 2.36 7.18 3.37
N LEU A 5 2.58 7.70 2.15
CA LEU A 5 3.67 7.25 1.27
C LEU A 5 5.04 7.51 1.88
N HIS A 6 5.25 8.66 2.52
CA HIS A 6 6.51 8.95 3.22
C HIS A 6 6.77 7.96 4.36
N ARG A 7 5.75 7.55 5.11
CA ARG A 7 5.91 6.52 6.14
C ARG A 7 6.29 5.17 5.54
N LEU A 8 5.64 4.78 4.45
CA LEU A 8 5.96 3.52 3.75
C LEU A 8 7.37 3.54 3.16
N GLU A 9 7.84 4.68 2.67
CA GLU A 9 9.20 4.90 2.16
C GLU A 9 10.22 4.83 3.31
N GLN A 10 9.94 5.48 4.45
CA GLN A 10 10.77 5.40 5.67
C GLN A 10 10.85 3.98 6.25
N GLN A 11 9.78 3.19 6.14
CA GLN A 11 9.75 1.79 6.55
C GLN A 11 10.42 0.85 5.54
N GLY A 12 10.88 1.37 4.39
CA GLY A 12 11.51 0.58 3.33
C GLY A 12 10.55 -0.34 2.59
N TRP A 13 9.23 -0.13 2.72
CA TRP A 13 8.22 -0.94 2.04
C TRP A 13 7.97 -0.49 0.60
N ILE A 14 8.25 0.77 0.29
CA ILE A 14 8.24 1.29 -1.08
C ILE A 14 9.55 1.98 -1.40
N THR A 15 9.96 1.89 -2.66
CA THR A 15 10.99 2.71 -3.27
C THR A 15 10.34 3.78 -4.12
N ALA A 16 11.03 4.90 -4.30
CA ALA A 16 10.57 5.94 -5.18
C ALA A 16 11.64 6.44 -6.12
N GLU A 17 11.26 6.63 -7.37
CA GLU A 17 12.16 7.06 -8.43
C GLU A 17 11.51 8.21 -9.20
N TRP A 18 12.28 9.26 -9.44
CA TRP A 18 11.85 10.32 -10.34
C TRP A 18 12.10 9.89 -11.77
N LYS A 19 11.04 9.80 -12.57
CA LYS A 19 11.14 9.51 -14.00
C LYS A 19 10.53 10.64 -14.80
N ASP A 20 11.11 10.90 -15.96
CA ASP A 20 10.50 11.77 -16.95
C ASP A 20 9.23 11.09 -17.48
N THR A 21 8.15 11.85 -17.49
CA THR A 21 6.93 11.43 -18.18
C THR A 21 7.00 11.86 -19.63
N ASP A 22 6.29 11.16 -20.52
CA ASP A 22 6.20 11.48 -21.95
C ASP A 22 5.73 12.91 -22.23
N LEU A 23 5.11 13.56 -21.23
CA LEU A 23 4.62 14.94 -21.24
C LEU A 23 5.66 15.97 -20.74
N GLY A 24 6.92 15.58 -20.57
CA GLY A 24 8.04 16.46 -20.17
C GLY A 24 7.99 16.93 -18.71
N ARG A 25 7.20 16.27 -17.86
CA ARG A 25 7.14 16.55 -16.42
C ARG A 25 7.76 15.41 -15.63
N MET A 26 8.55 15.73 -14.60
CA MET A 26 9.04 14.71 -13.67
C MET A 26 7.91 14.24 -12.78
N ALA A 27 7.73 12.92 -12.67
CA ALA A 27 6.82 12.30 -11.73
C ALA A 27 7.58 11.34 -10.80
N LYS A 28 7.17 11.29 -9.53
CA LYS A 28 7.71 10.35 -8.55
C LYS A 28 6.93 9.04 -8.66
N PHE A 29 7.56 8.01 -9.21
CA PHE A 29 7.01 6.66 -9.32
C PHE A 29 7.34 5.88 -8.07
N TYR A 30 6.35 5.22 -7.49
CA TYR A 30 6.51 4.40 -6.30
C TYR A 30 6.34 2.93 -6.64
N GLU A 31 7.24 2.10 -6.15
CA GLU A 31 7.22 0.66 -6.36
C GLU A 31 7.33 -0.07 -5.03
N LEU A 32 6.64 -1.20 -4.88
CA LEU A 32 6.77 -2.04 -3.69
C LEU A 32 8.12 -2.74 -3.68
N THR A 33 8.80 -2.68 -2.54
CA THR A 33 9.98 -3.49 -2.30
C THR A 33 9.59 -4.95 -2.01
N ARG A 34 10.57 -5.84 -1.95
CA ARG A 34 10.32 -7.23 -1.53
C ARG A 34 9.75 -7.31 -0.11
N GLU A 35 10.26 -6.51 0.82
CA GLU A 35 9.75 -6.48 2.18
C GLU A 35 8.36 -5.82 2.24
N GLY A 36 8.13 -4.79 1.42
CA GLY A 36 6.80 -4.19 1.27
C GLY A 36 5.75 -5.15 0.74
N ARG A 37 6.09 -6.03 -0.22
CA ARG A 37 5.20 -7.09 -0.68
C ARG A 37 4.82 -8.06 0.44
N ARG A 38 5.80 -8.52 1.23
CA ARG A 38 5.54 -9.40 2.38
C ARG A 38 4.66 -8.74 3.44
N GLN A 39 4.89 -7.46 3.71
CA GLN A 39 4.06 -6.74 4.67
C GLN A 39 2.64 -6.55 4.11
N LEU A 40 2.50 -6.22 2.83
CA LEU A 40 1.21 -6.09 2.18
C LEU A 40 0.39 -7.38 2.30
N GLU A 41 1.00 -8.54 2.07
CA GLU A 41 0.33 -9.84 2.26
C GLU A 41 -0.19 -10.03 3.69
N ARG A 42 0.59 -9.63 4.71
CA ARG A 42 0.16 -9.70 6.12
C ARG A 42 -1.00 -8.77 6.42
N GLU A 43 -0.93 -7.52 5.94
CA GLU A 43 -1.99 -6.53 6.12
C GLU A 43 -3.28 -7.01 5.43
N LEU A 44 -3.18 -7.55 4.21
CA LEU A 44 -4.32 -8.12 3.49
C LEU A 44 -4.94 -9.31 4.23
N ALA A 45 -4.12 -10.20 4.80
CA ALA A 45 -4.62 -11.32 5.60
C ALA A 45 -5.29 -10.86 6.90
N SER A 46 -4.79 -9.78 7.52
CA SER A 46 -5.41 -9.15 8.68
C SER A 46 -6.75 -8.51 8.31
N TRP A 47 -6.75 -7.75 7.22
CA TRP A 47 -7.93 -7.09 6.67
C TRP A 47 -9.03 -8.09 6.32
N SER A 48 -8.69 -9.18 5.63
CA SER A 48 -9.65 -10.22 5.24
C SER A 48 -10.36 -10.83 6.44
N ARG A 49 -9.65 -11.10 7.54
CA ARG A 49 -10.25 -11.61 8.78
C ARG A 49 -11.17 -10.60 9.45
N LEU A 50 -10.80 -9.32 9.44
CA LEU A 50 -11.63 -8.26 10.00
C LEU A 50 -12.89 -8.06 9.16
N SER A 51 -12.74 -7.97 7.84
CA SER A 51 -13.86 -7.75 6.93
C SER A 51 -14.84 -8.92 6.97
N SER A 52 -14.35 -10.16 7.02
CA SER A 52 -15.23 -11.34 7.14
C SER A 52 -16.02 -11.32 8.44
N ALA A 53 -15.41 -10.89 9.55
CA ALA A 53 -16.13 -10.81 10.83
C ALA A 53 -17.23 -9.73 10.79
N VAL A 54 -16.96 -8.59 10.14
CA VAL A 54 -17.96 -7.53 9.94
C VAL A 54 -19.09 -8.02 9.04
N GLU A 55 -18.76 -8.70 7.94
CA GLU A 55 -19.73 -9.29 7.01
C GLU A 55 -20.65 -10.29 7.72
N MET A 56 -20.11 -11.17 8.56
CA MET A 56 -20.91 -12.09 9.39
C MET A 56 -21.88 -11.38 10.34
N VAL A 57 -21.53 -10.21 10.86
CA VAL A 57 -22.44 -9.41 11.71
C VAL A 57 -23.54 -8.79 10.86
N LEU A 58 -23.21 -8.29 9.68
CA LEU A 58 -24.18 -7.69 8.75
C LEU A 58 -25.18 -8.73 8.20
N GLU A 59 -24.74 -9.96 7.92
CA GLU A 59 -25.62 -11.05 7.46
C GLU A 59 -26.61 -11.55 8.51
N ARG A 60 -26.36 -11.28 9.79
CA ARG A 60 -27.23 -11.68 10.92
C ARG A 60 -28.15 -10.56 11.40
N ALA A 61 -28.10 -9.38 10.78
CA ALA A 61 -28.97 -8.24 11.05
C ALA A 61 -30.19 -8.24 10.13
#